data_AF-A0A356AXY7-F1
#
_entry.id   AF-A0A356AXY7-F1
#
_cell.length_a   1.000
_cell.length_b   1.000
_cell.length_c   1.000
_cell.angle_alpha   90.00
_cell.angle_beta   90.00
_cell.angle_gamma   90.00
#
_symmetry.space_group_name_H-M   'P 1'
#
loop_
_entity.id
_entity.type
_entity.pdbx_description
1 polymer ?
#
loop_
_entity_poly.entity_id
_entity_poly.type
_entity_poly.pdbx_seq_one_letter_code
_entity_poly.pdbx_strand_id
1 'polypeptide(L)' 'DDRIFKINDMVEKPSKESAPSDIAILGRYILTPEIFTELEHLPPGKNGEIQLTDAMLALLKKEIIYAYEFEGKRYDVG' A
#
# COMPACT_ATOMS: atom_id res chain seq x y z
N ASP A 1 14.79 14.66 0.91
CA ASP A 1 13.51 15.03 1.53
C ASP A 1 13.20 13.90 2.50
N ASP A 2 13.11 14.19 3.79
CA ASP A 2 13.14 13.18 4.86
C ASP A 2 11.82 12.42 5.00
N ARG A 3 10.83 12.74 4.16
CA ARG A 3 9.45 12.22 4.20
C ARG A 3 9.09 11.34 3.00
N ILE A 4 10.03 11.13 2.09
CA ILE A 4 9.85 10.27 0.94
C ILE A 4 10.65 8.99 1.18
N PHE A 5 9.94 7.86 1.21
CA PHE A 5 10.54 6.55 1.44
C PHE A 5 10.39 5.71 0.19
N LYS A 6 11.47 5.07 -0.27
CA LYS A 6 11.35 3.99 -1.25
C LYS A 6 10.77 2.77 -0.54
N ILE A 7 9.65 2.25 -1.03
CA ILE A 7 9.00 1.09 -0.44
C ILE A 7 9.76 -0.17 -0.86
N ASN A 8 10.03 -1.06 0.11
CA ASN A 8 10.60 -2.39 -0.14
C ASN A 8 9.57 -3.51 0.05
N ASP A 9 8.57 -3.30 0.92
CA ASP A 9 7.52 -4.27 1.21
C ASP A 9 6.28 -3.55 1.79
N MET A 10 5.11 -4.19 1.71
CA MET A 10 3.85 -3.70 2.28
C MET A 10 2.92 -4.86 2.61
N VAL A 11 2.15 -4.73 3.70
CA VAL A 11 1.25 -5.80 4.18
C VAL A 11 -0.10 -5.20 4.57
N GLU A 12 -1.20 -5.81 4.11
CA GLU A 12 -2.57 -5.39 4.45
C GLU A 12 -2.93 -5.79 5.88
N LYS A 13 -3.10 -4.79 6.76
CA LYS A 13 -3.54 -4.96 8.16
C LYS A 13 -2.76 -6.07 8.89
N PRO A 14 -1.43 -5.93 9.07
CA PRO A 14 -0.60 -6.92 9.74
C PRO A 14 -1.02 -7.09 11.22
N SER A 15 -0.59 -8.19 11.85
CA SER A 15 -0.60 -8.24 13.32
C SER A 15 0.49 -7.31 13.85
N LYS A 16 0.46 -7.02 15.15
CA LYS A 16 1.49 -6.16 15.77
C LYS A 16 2.89 -6.76 15.60
N GLU A 17 2.97 -8.09 15.67
CA GLU A 17 4.21 -8.85 15.59
C GLU A 17 4.73 -8.99 14.15
N SER A 18 3.85 -8.86 13.15
CA SER A 18 4.21 -8.95 11.73
C SER A 18 4.31 -7.59 11.03
N ALA A 19 4.14 -6.49 11.76
CA ALA A 19 4.26 -5.14 11.19
C ALA A 19 5.72 -4.86 10.78
N PRO A 20 5.99 -4.51 9.51
CA PRO A 20 7.35 -4.26 9.05
C PRO A 20 7.90 -2.91 9.50
N SER A 21 7.03 -1.97 9.89
CA SER A 21 7.36 -0.64 10.42
C SER A 21 6.17 -0.02 11.15
N ASP A 22 6.34 1.21 11.64
CA ASP A 22 5.29 2.07 12.20
C ASP A 22 4.64 3.01 11.15
N ILE A 23 5.02 2.90 9.88
CA ILE A 23 4.43 3.67 8.78
C ILE A 23 3.18 2.96 8.25
N ALA A 24 2.03 3.63 8.36
CA ALA A 24 0.76 3.12 7.89
C ALA A 24 0.33 3.78 6.56
N ILE A 25 -0.19 2.96 5.65
CA ILE A 25 -0.80 3.43 4.39
C ILE A 25 -2.11 4.14 4.69
N LEU A 26 -2.27 5.34 4.15
CA LEU A 26 -3.52 6.10 4.19
C LEU A 26 -4.26 5.96 2.87
N GLY A 27 -5.56 6.20 2.87
CA GLY A 27 -6.42 6.16 1.68
C GLY A 27 -6.18 7.31 0.68
N ARG A 28 -4.92 7.58 0.33
CA ARG A 28 -4.48 8.59 -0.65
C ARG A 28 -3.39 7.98 -1.50
N TYR A 29 -3.65 7.86 -2.79
CA TYR A 29 -2.76 7.18 -3.73
C TYR A 29 -2.64 7.99 -5.01
N ILE A 30 -1.46 7.96 -5.61
CA ILE A 30 -1.22 8.34 -6.99
C ILE A 30 -0.67 7.08 -7.64
N LEU A 31 -1.45 6.48 -8.54
CA LEU A 31 -1.16 5.16 -9.11
C LEU A 31 -0.97 5.30 -10.61
N THR A 32 0.03 4.60 -11.13
CA THR A 32 0.23 4.40 -12.56
C THR A 32 -0.91 3.49 -13.10
N PRO A 33 -1.30 3.62 -14.38
CA PRO A 33 -2.36 2.80 -14.96
C PRO A 33 -2.12 1.28 -14.85
N GLU A 34 -0.86 0.85 -14.78
CA GLU A 34 -0.43 -0.53 -14.61
C GLU A 34 -1.08 -1.22 -13.38
N ILE A 35 -1.51 -0.45 -12.38
CA ILE A 35 -2.24 -0.99 -11.23
C ILE A 35 -3.52 -1.73 -11.63
N PHE A 36 -4.20 -1.31 -12.70
CA PHE A 36 -5.42 -1.97 -13.17
C PHE A 36 -5.14 -3.37 -13.68
N THR A 37 -3.99 -3.58 -14.34
CA THR A 37 -3.55 -4.91 -14.77
C THR A 37 -3.27 -5.79 -13.57
N GLU A 38 -2.64 -5.29 -12.51
CA GLU A 38 -2.45 -6.09 -11.29
C GLU A 38 -3.79 -6.45 -10.65
N LEU A 39 -4.70 -5.48 -10.51
CA LEU A 39 -6.03 -5.70 -9.92
C LEU A 39 -6.87 -6.74 -10.68
N GLU A 40 -6.79 -6.76 -12.01
CA GLU A 40 -7.54 -7.72 -12.85
C GLU A 40 -7.13 -9.18 -12.61
N HIS A 41 -5.86 -9.43 -12.30
CA HIS A 41 -5.30 -10.78 -12.19
C HIS A 41 -5.22 -11.29 -10.74
N LEU A 42 -5.49 -10.44 -9.75
CA LEU A 42 -5.40 -10.83 -8.35
C LEU A 42 -6.57 -11.72 -7.93
N PRO A 43 -6.30 -12.85 -7.26
CA PRO A 43 -7.34 -13.56 -6.54
C PRO A 43 -7.79 -12.72 -5.33
N PRO A 44 -9.00 -12.98 -4.80
CA PRO A 44 -9.41 -12.40 -3.53
C PRO A 44 -8.42 -12.76 -2.41
N GLY A 45 -8.01 -11.74 -1.65
CA GLY A 45 -7.07 -11.84 -0.54
C GLY A 45 -7.80 -11.88 0.80
N LYS A 46 -7.42 -10.96 1.70
CA LYS A 46 -7.99 -10.87 3.05
C LYS A 46 -9.51 -10.66 2.99
N ASN A 47 -10.24 -11.39 3.84
CA ASN A 47 -11.71 -11.39 3.92
C ASN A 47 -12.44 -11.76 2.61
N GLY A 48 -11.76 -12.37 1.63
CA GLY A 48 -12.36 -12.72 0.35
C GLY A 48 -12.59 -11.51 -0.57
N GLU A 49 -11.89 -10.41 -0.32
CA GLU A 49 -11.92 -9.19 -1.14
C GLU A 49 -10.62 -9.04 -1.94
N ILE A 50 -10.69 -8.45 -3.13
CA ILE A 50 -9.50 -8.03 -3.88
C ILE A 50 -8.92 -6.79 -3.18
N GLN A 51 -7.69 -6.90 -2.68
CA GLN A 51 -7.05 -5.84 -1.90
C GLN A 51 -6.14 -4.99 -2.79
N LEU A 52 -6.28 -3.66 -2.69
CA LEU A 52 -5.40 -2.73 -3.38
C LEU A 52 -3.93 -2.86 -2.92
N THR A 53 -3.71 -3.18 -1.64
CA THR A 53 -2.37 -3.41 -1.08
C THR A 53 -1.66 -4.58 -1.75
N ASP A 54 -2.38 -5.66 -2.06
CA ASP A 54 -1.82 -6.81 -2.77
C ASP A 54 -1.46 -6.44 -4.22
N ALA A 55 -2.25 -5.56 -4.86
CA ALA A 55 -1.97 -5.04 -6.20
C ALA A 55 -0.73 -4.14 -6.23
N MET A 56 -0.62 -3.23 -5.26
CA MET A 56 0.58 -2.39 -5.13
C MET A 56 1.82 -3.24 -4.83
N LEU A 57 1.71 -4.31 -4.04
CA LEU A 57 2.81 -5.24 -3.78
C LEU A 57 3.22 -6.02 -5.04
N ALA A 58 2.27 -6.41 -5.88
CA ALA A 58 2.55 -7.02 -7.18
C ALA A 58 3.24 -6.02 -8.13
N LEU A 59 2.75 -4.78 -8.17
CA LEU A 59 3.30 -3.69 -8.96
C LEU A 59 4.72 -3.32 -8.52
N LEU A 60 5.02 -3.37 -7.22
CA LEU A 60 6.34 -3.11 -6.64
C LEU A 60 7.44 -4.02 -7.21
N LYS A 61 7.07 -5.20 -7.75
CA LYS A 61 8.01 -6.11 -8.42
C LYS A 61 8.42 -5.63 -9.82
N LYS A 62 7.65 -4.70 -10.39
CA LYS A 62 7.81 -4.20 -11.77
C LYS A 62 8.31 -2.76 -11.79
N GLU A 63 7.91 -1.95 -10.82
CA GLU A 63 8.29 -0.54 -10.71
C GLU A 63 8.57 -0.10 -9.28
N ILE A 64 9.23 1.06 -9.15
CA ILE A 64 9.56 1.64 -7.85
C ILE A 64 8.34 2.42 -7.33
N ILE A 65 7.86 2.07 -6.14
CA ILE A 65 6.82 2.82 -5.43
C ILE A 65 7.45 3.59 -4.27
N TYR A 66 6.96 4.80 -4.04
CA TYR A 66 7.36 5.66 -2.94
C TYR A 66 6.21 5.89 -1.97
N ALA A 67 6.51 5.91 -0.67
CA ALA A 67 5.62 6.43 0.36
C ALA A 67 5.95 7.90 0.62
N TYR A 68 4.92 8.69 0.91
CA TYR A 68 5.05 10.08 1.33
C TYR A 68 4.39 10.28 2.69
N GLU A 69 5.17 10.70 3.68
CA GLU A 69 4.68 11.05 5.02
C GLU A 69 4.03 12.44 4.97
N PHE A 70 2.69 12.45 4.90
CA PHE A 70 1.91 13.67 4.79
C PHE A 70 2.07 14.56 6.04
N GLU A 71 2.07 15.88 5.84
CA GLU A 71 1.98 16.83 6.94
C GLU A 71 0.51 17.19 7.23
N GLY A 72 0.06 16.92 8.45
CA GLY A 72 -1.23 17.40 8.91
C GLY A 72 -1.82 16.52 10.00
N LYS A 73 -3.02 16.89 10.45
CA LYS A 73 -3.81 16.05 11.36
C LYS A 73 -4.82 15.26 10.53
N ARG A 74 -4.76 13.94 10.67
CA ARG A 74 -5.74 13.02 10.09
C ARG A 74 -6.64 12.49 11.21
N TYR A 75 -7.94 12.49 10.95
CA TYR A 75 -8.95 11.85 11.78
C TYR A 75 -9.46 10.64 11.03
N ASP A 76 -9.40 9.46 11.65
CA ASP A 76 -10.02 8.26 11.09
C ASP A 76 -11.48 8.19 11.53
N VAL A 77 -12.40 8.21 10.57
CA VAL A 77 -13.86 8.28 10.82
C VAL A 77 -14.61 7.11 10.16
N GLY A 78 -13.88 6.12 9.65
CA GLY A 78 -14.40 4.93 8.97
C GLY A 78 -13.78 3.64 9.49
#